data_AF-A0A091JUF7-F1
#
_entry.id   AF-A0A091JUF7-F1
#
_cell.length_a   1.000
_cell.length_b   1.000
_cell.length_c   1.000
_cell.angle_alpha   90.00
_cell.angle_beta   90.00
_cell.angle_gamma   90.00
#
_symmetry.space_group_name_H-M   'P 1'
#
loop_
_entity.id
_entity.type
_entity.pdbx_description
1 polymer ?
#
loop_
_entity_poly.entity_id
_entity_poly.type
_entity_poly.pdbx_seq_one_letter_code
_entity_poly.pdbx_strand_id
1 'polypeptide(L)'
;LFYPLLVVLGLFLHSTADQNITVMFSSGSGVEIRGSHGFLTLTVLLPEKFMNHTQGLFGVMNGNTEDEYTFKNKTTMSAHASPQQLFEFGANWAVENGTSLFTYDTEYLLNNFFYGEKHNASFLPVFFPYEDPADPLMTEMVSLCDSDPFCRFDVLTTRSLQVGNSTRLSHQNHKLLTENLQPVISCGWLDHPTNGRKNGTTYLLGSTISFICNRGYELTGSKERICQVTGTWSGDTSSC
;
A
#
# COMPACT_ATOMS: atom_id res chain seq x y z
N LEU A 1 1.01 -2.42 -34.18
CA LEU A 1 2.01 -3.09 -33.31
C LEU A 1 3.18 -2.14 -33.08
N PHE A 2 2.98 -1.08 -32.30
CA PHE A 2 4.06 -0.23 -31.78
C PHE A 2 3.48 0.48 -30.54
N TYR A 3 3.70 -0.10 -29.37
CA TYR A 3 3.55 0.63 -28.11
C TYR A 3 4.83 1.43 -27.90
N PRO A 4 4.79 2.74 -27.59
CA PRO A 4 5.98 3.49 -27.31
C PRO A 4 6.43 3.13 -25.89
N LEU A 5 7.37 2.19 -25.78
CA LEU A 5 8.25 2.09 -24.62
C LEU A 5 9.15 3.32 -24.66
N LEU A 6 8.72 4.39 -24.00
CA LEU A 6 9.56 5.55 -23.75
C LEU A 6 10.55 5.16 -22.65
N VAL A 7 11.66 4.51 -23.04
CA VAL A 7 12.77 4.23 -22.12
C VAL A 7 13.59 5.50 -21.97
N VAL A 8 13.16 6.36 -21.06
CA VAL A 8 14.08 7.34 -20.45
C VAL A 8 15.05 6.51 -19.60
N LEU A 9 16.36 6.78 -19.66
CA LEU A 9 17.38 6.01 -18.93
C LEU A 9 16.95 5.73 -17.48
N GLY A 10 16.66 4.46 -17.16
CA GLY A 10 16.24 4.03 -15.83
C GLY A 10 14.75 4.15 -15.49
N LEU A 11 13.88 4.40 -16.49
CA LEU A 11 12.43 4.44 -16.34
C LEU A 11 11.77 3.50 -17.36
N PHE A 12 10.89 2.64 -16.86
CA PHE A 12 10.05 1.76 -17.67
C PHE A 12 8.60 2.22 -17.55
N LEU A 13 8.00 2.59 -18.66
CA LEU A 13 6.59 2.95 -18.74
C LEU A 13 5.83 1.85 -19.48
N HIS A 14 4.78 1.35 -18.84
CA HIS A 14 3.84 0.41 -19.41
C HIS A 14 2.44 1.02 -19.37
N SER A 15 1.70 0.91 -20.46
CA SER A 15 0.30 1.33 -20.52
C SER A 15 -0.52 0.27 -21.26
N THR A 16 -1.61 -0.20 -20.65
CA THR A 16 -2.57 -1.09 -21.29
C THR A 16 -3.72 -0.29 -21.92
N ALA A 17 -4.49 -0.92 -22.81
CA ALA A 17 -5.66 -0.32 -23.44
C ALA A 17 -6.74 0.15 -22.43
N ASP A 18 -6.71 -0.40 -21.21
CA ASP A 18 -7.68 -0.14 -20.14
C ASP A 18 -7.22 0.95 -19.14
N GLN A 19 -6.41 1.93 -19.58
CA GLN A 19 -5.97 3.08 -18.77
C GLN A 19 -5.13 2.74 -17.52
N ASN A 20 -4.55 1.55 -17.43
CA ASN A 20 -3.58 1.24 -16.40
C ASN A 20 -2.19 1.67 -16.89
N ILE A 21 -1.54 2.55 -16.14
CA ILE A 21 -0.18 3.01 -16.38
C ILE A 21 0.69 2.55 -15.22
N THR A 22 1.73 1.79 -15.53
CA THR A 22 2.74 1.40 -14.54
C THR A 22 4.06 2.04 -14.92
N VAL A 23 4.64 2.78 -13.98
CA VAL A 23 5.96 3.38 -14.10
C VAL A 23 6.88 2.68 -13.11
N MET A 24 7.94 2.03 -13.58
CA MET A 24 8.95 1.40 -12.74
C MET A 24 10.29 2.10 -12.93
N PHE A 25 10.97 2.38 -11.84
CA PHE A 25 12.29 2.99 -11.82
C PHE A 25 13.38 1.91 -11.68
N SER A 26 14.60 2.21 -12.14
CA SER A 26 15.78 1.35 -11.95
C SER A 26 16.10 1.09 -10.46
N SER A 27 15.62 1.96 -9.57
CA SER A 27 15.65 1.73 -8.12
C SER A 27 14.72 0.60 -7.66
N GLY A 28 13.86 0.05 -8.52
CA GLY A 28 12.80 -0.89 -8.14
C GLY A 28 11.57 -0.24 -7.52
N SER A 29 11.60 1.08 -7.30
CA SER A 29 10.41 1.86 -6.94
C SER A 29 9.43 1.86 -8.12
N GLY A 30 8.14 1.92 -7.84
CA GLY A 30 7.10 1.93 -8.85
C GLY A 30 5.94 2.86 -8.51
N VAL A 31 5.24 3.32 -9.53
CA VAL A 31 3.95 3.99 -9.42
C VAL A 31 2.99 3.32 -10.39
N GLU A 32 1.88 2.83 -9.86
CA GLU A 32 0.78 2.31 -10.65
C GLU A 32 -0.39 3.29 -10.60
N ILE A 33 -0.90 3.64 -11.77
CA ILE A 33 -2.05 4.51 -11.96
C ILE A 33 -3.10 3.69 -12.68
N ARG A 34 -4.31 3.64 -12.13
CA ARG A 34 -5.46 2.96 -12.74
C ARG A 34 -6.59 3.95 -12.91
N GLY A 35 -7.00 4.20 -14.14
CA GLY A 35 -8.21 4.96 -14.47
C GLY A 35 -9.41 4.03 -14.55
N SER A 36 -10.48 4.35 -13.82
CA SER A 36 -11.76 3.64 -13.96
C SER A 36 -12.91 4.60 -13.74
N HIS A 37 -13.76 4.79 -14.77
CA HIS A 37 -15.07 5.42 -14.62
C HIS A 37 -15.07 6.79 -13.90
N GLY A 38 -14.12 7.66 -14.23
CA GLY A 38 -13.99 9.00 -13.63
C GLY A 38 -13.22 9.04 -12.31
N PHE A 39 -12.71 7.89 -11.85
CA PHE A 39 -11.84 7.75 -10.69
C PHE A 39 -10.43 7.37 -11.14
N LEU A 40 -9.42 7.89 -10.47
CA LEU A 40 -8.02 7.56 -10.71
C LEU A 40 -7.41 7.06 -9.41
N THR A 41 -7.00 5.79 -9.39
CA THR A 41 -6.28 5.20 -8.27
C THR A 41 -4.80 5.31 -8.53
N LEU A 42 -4.05 5.85 -7.58
CA LEU A 42 -2.58 5.88 -7.59
C LEU A 42 -2.06 4.96 -6.47
N THR A 43 -1.10 4.10 -6.79
CA THR A 43 -0.43 3.21 -5.85
C THR A 43 1.07 3.37 -5.98
N VAL A 44 1.74 3.70 -4.88
CA VAL A 44 3.20 3.79 -4.82
C VAL A 44 3.76 2.48 -4.29
N LEU A 45 4.71 1.90 -5.01
CA LEU A 45 5.39 0.65 -4.68
C LEU A 45 6.83 0.96 -4.29
N LEU A 46 7.18 0.72 -3.03
CA LEU A 46 8.54 0.91 -2.52
C LEU A 46 9.11 -0.43 -2.02
N PRO A 47 10.26 -0.88 -2.55
CA PRO A 47 10.95 -2.07 -2.04
C PRO A 47 11.44 -1.91 -0.59
N GLU A 48 11.62 -3.03 0.13
CA GLU A 48 12.07 -3.05 1.54
C GLU A 48 13.39 -2.31 1.80
N LYS A 49 14.27 -2.18 0.81
CA LYS A 49 15.52 -1.42 0.97
C LYS A 49 15.31 0.07 1.28
N PHE A 50 14.10 0.59 1.05
CA PHE A 50 13.72 1.95 1.42
C PHE A 50 13.25 2.06 2.88
N MET A 51 13.05 0.93 3.58
CA MET A 51 12.70 0.93 5.00
C MET A 51 13.73 1.70 5.81
N ASN A 52 13.28 2.62 6.67
CA ASN A 52 14.11 3.54 7.45
C ASN A 52 14.97 4.55 6.64
N HIS A 53 14.77 4.65 5.32
CA HIS A 53 15.56 5.52 4.45
C HIS A 53 14.72 6.58 3.70
N THR A 54 13.40 6.57 3.86
CA THR A 54 12.55 7.63 3.29
C THR A 54 12.52 8.86 4.17
N GLN A 55 12.20 10.00 3.56
CA GLN A 55 11.98 11.27 4.23
C GLN A 55 10.96 12.08 3.43
N GLY A 56 10.26 12.99 4.10
CA GLY A 56 9.36 13.94 3.47
C GLY A 56 7.93 13.83 3.99
N LEU A 57 6.96 14.08 3.11
CA LEU A 57 5.53 14.13 3.45
C LEU A 57 5.02 12.87 4.17
N PHE A 58 5.54 11.70 3.79
CA PHE A 58 5.19 10.38 4.35
C PHE A 58 6.29 9.81 5.26
N GLY A 59 7.14 10.68 5.82
CA GLY A 59 8.00 10.29 6.93
C GLY A 59 9.03 9.21 6.60
N VAL A 60 9.29 8.36 7.58
CA VAL A 60 10.33 7.32 7.55
C VAL A 60 9.61 5.98 7.49
N MET A 61 9.48 5.39 6.30
CA MET A 61 8.82 4.12 6.02
C MET A 61 9.36 3.02 6.94
N ASN A 62 8.73 2.83 8.10
CA ASN A 62 9.21 1.95 9.18
C ASN A 62 8.07 1.28 9.96
N GLY A 63 6.80 1.60 9.63
CA GLY A 63 5.61 1.08 10.31
C GLY A 63 5.25 1.84 11.60
N ASN A 64 5.95 2.92 11.94
CA ASN A 64 5.63 3.80 13.06
C ASN A 64 4.69 4.93 12.61
N THR A 65 3.43 4.89 13.03
CA THR A 65 2.46 5.91 12.65
C THR A 65 2.76 7.29 13.22
N GLU A 66 3.59 7.40 14.26
CA GLU A 66 3.90 8.67 14.93
C GLU A 66 4.92 9.54 14.17
N ASP A 67 5.60 9.01 13.16
CA ASP A 67 6.57 9.74 12.33
C ASP A 67 6.21 9.80 10.84
N GLU A 68 5.03 9.26 10.45
CA GLU A 68 4.56 9.24 9.08
C GLU A 68 4.35 10.65 8.51
N TYR A 69 3.86 11.59 9.31
CA TYR A 69 3.61 12.98 8.87
C TYR A 69 4.73 13.91 9.32
N THR A 70 5.81 13.98 8.53
CA THR A 70 6.99 14.79 8.85
C THR A 70 6.99 16.12 8.07
N PHE A 71 7.15 17.24 8.77
CA PHE A 71 7.29 18.57 8.17
C PHE A 71 8.70 18.79 7.61
N LYS A 72 8.89 19.79 6.73
CA LYS A 72 10.20 20.16 6.16
C LYS A 72 11.26 20.51 7.22
N ASN A 73 10.84 21.00 8.39
CA ASN A 73 11.69 21.29 9.55
C ASN A 73 12.02 20.06 10.42
N LYS A 74 11.60 18.85 10.00
CA LYS A 74 11.76 17.55 10.70
C LYS A 74 10.94 17.37 11.97
N THR A 75 9.99 18.25 12.26
CA THR A 75 8.98 17.97 13.31
C THR A 75 7.91 17.03 12.76
N THR A 76 7.26 16.26 13.63
CA THR A 76 6.18 15.34 13.25
C THR A 76 4.82 15.89 13.65
N MET A 77 3.79 15.52 12.90
CA MET A 77 2.40 15.71 13.27
C MET A 77 1.85 14.41 13.87
N SER A 78 0.90 14.54 14.82
CA SER A 78 0.24 13.39 15.43
C SER A 78 -0.43 12.49 14.39
N ALA A 79 -0.36 11.18 14.62
CA ALA A 79 -1.09 10.18 13.83
C ALA A 79 -2.63 10.37 13.89
N HIS A 80 -3.12 11.07 14.91
CA HIS A 80 -4.54 11.32 15.17
C HIS A 80 -4.99 12.72 14.69
N ALA A 81 -4.24 13.34 13.79
CA ALA A 81 -4.57 14.66 13.24
C ALA A 81 -5.93 14.69 12.55
N SER A 82 -6.65 15.81 12.66
CA SER A 82 -7.92 16.00 11.95
C SER A 82 -7.69 16.15 10.43
N PRO A 83 -8.70 15.90 9.59
CA PRO A 83 -8.63 16.16 8.16
C PRO A 83 -8.18 17.60 7.82
N GLN A 84 -8.57 18.59 8.63
CA GLN A 84 -8.15 19.98 8.49
C GLN A 84 -6.65 20.15 8.72
N GLN A 85 -6.13 19.55 9.79
CA GLN A 85 -4.71 19.59 10.11
C GLN A 85 -3.88 18.88 9.04
N LEU A 86 -4.38 17.75 8.51
CA LEU A 86 -3.77 17.03 7.39
C LEU A 86 -3.73 17.88 6.11
N PHE A 87 -4.78 18.66 5.84
CA PHE A 87 -4.80 19.59 4.71
C PHE A 87 -3.80 20.73 4.88
N GLU A 88 -3.73 21.36 6.05
CA GLU A 88 -2.72 22.39 6.35
C GLU A 88 -1.30 21.84 6.26
N PHE A 89 -1.08 20.62 6.75
CA PHE A 89 0.18 19.89 6.61
C PHE A 89 0.55 19.67 5.14
N GLY A 90 -0.38 19.19 4.31
CA GLY A 90 -0.17 19.02 2.87
C GLY A 90 0.12 20.35 2.17
N ALA A 91 -0.57 21.42 2.54
CA ALA A 91 -0.34 22.76 2.02
C ALA A 91 1.08 23.29 2.37
N ASN A 92 1.65 22.93 3.52
CA ASN A 92 3.04 23.24 3.86
C ASN A 92 4.06 22.59 2.91
N TRP A 93 3.68 21.45 2.33
CA TRP A 93 4.47 20.72 1.34
C TRP A 93 4.25 21.19 -0.11
N ALA A 94 3.43 22.22 -0.32
CA ALA A 94 3.20 22.79 -1.66
C ALA A 94 4.52 23.12 -2.37
N VAL A 95 4.55 22.81 -3.66
CA VAL A 95 5.67 23.08 -4.56
C VAL A 95 5.49 24.48 -5.13
N GLU A 96 6.57 25.26 -5.12
CA GLU A 96 6.60 26.61 -5.66
C GLU A 96 7.14 26.59 -7.11
N ASN A 97 6.90 27.65 -7.88
CA ASN A 97 7.38 27.73 -9.26
C ASN A 97 8.90 27.54 -9.38
N GLY A 98 9.68 28.05 -8.41
CA GLY A 98 11.13 27.91 -8.38
C GLY A 98 11.66 26.54 -7.94
N THR A 99 10.82 25.66 -7.38
CA THR A 99 11.22 24.35 -6.84
C THR A 99 10.64 23.17 -7.61
N SER A 100 9.80 23.43 -8.61
CA SER A 100 9.23 22.39 -9.46
C SER A 100 10.31 21.74 -10.34
N LEU A 101 10.38 20.41 -10.31
CA LEU A 101 11.30 19.62 -11.15
C LEU A 101 10.69 19.24 -12.51
N PHE A 102 9.40 19.55 -12.73
CA PHE A 102 8.72 19.23 -13.97
C PHE A 102 9.07 20.24 -15.07
N THR A 103 9.28 19.72 -16.27
CA THR A 103 9.47 20.50 -17.49
C THR A 103 8.27 20.29 -18.41
N TYR A 104 7.91 21.32 -19.17
CA TYR A 104 6.73 21.33 -20.02
C TYR A 104 7.14 21.78 -21.42
N ASP A 105 6.57 21.12 -22.44
CA ASP A 105 6.99 21.20 -23.84
C ASP A 105 6.04 22.02 -24.72
N THR A 106 4.90 22.45 -24.18
CA THR A 106 3.92 23.26 -24.91
C THR A 106 3.60 24.55 -24.18
N GLU A 107 3.27 25.60 -24.92
CA GLU A 107 2.87 26.91 -24.37
C GLU A 107 1.64 26.79 -23.45
N TYR A 108 0.67 25.93 -23.81
CA TYR A 108 -0.47 25.63 -22.95
C TYR A 108 -0.05 25.07 -21.59
N LEU A 109 0.85 24.07 -21.57
CA LEU A 109 1.30 23.47 -20.33
C LEU A 109 2.20 24.42 -19.53
N LEU A 110 3.03 25.22 -20.19
CA LEU A 110 3.84 26.24 -19.55
C LEU A 110 2.96 27.29 -18.88
N ASN A 111 1.95 27.83 -19.57
CA ASN A 111 1.05 28.83 -19.02
C ASN A 111 0.24 28.30 -17.82
N ASN A 112 -0.28 27.06 -17.91
CA ASN A 112 -1.11 26.50 -16.84
C ASN A 112 -0.31 25.94 -15.67
N PHE A 113 0.83 25.31 -15.93
CA PHE A 113 1.55 24.54 -14.91
C PHE A 113 2.91 25.12 -14.55
N PHE A 114 3.58 25.89 -15.41
CA PHE A 114 4.88 26.48 -15.08
C PHE A 114 4.76 27.91 -14.55
N TYR A 115 4.04 28.77 -15.28
CA TYR A 115 3.83 30.18 -14.92
C TYR A 115 2.62 30.38 -13.99
N GLY A 116 1.58 29.55 -14.14
CA GLY A 116 0.38 29.58 -13.32
C GLY A 116 0.65 29.29 -11.84
N GLU A 117 -0.32 29.61 -10.99
CA GLU A 117 -0.27 29.23 -9.59
C GLU A 117 -0.36 27.71 -9.44
N LYS A 118 0.58 27.13 -8.68
CA LYS A 118 0.62 25.68 -8.42
C LYS A 118 -0.50 25.21 -7.49
N HIS A 119 -0.98 26.11 -6.64
CA HIS A 119 -2.03 25.84 -5.67
C HIS A 119 -2.86 27.09 -5.44
N ASN A 120 -4.19 26.94 -5.44
CA ASN A 120 -5.11 28.01 -5.08
C ASN A 120 -5.19 28.10 -3.54
N ALA A 121 -4.56 29.11 -2.95
CA ALA A 121 -4.52 29.29 -1.50
C ALA A 121 -5.90 29.56 -0.85
N SER A 122 -6.91 29.91 -1.65
CA SER A 122 -8.29 30.12 -1.19
C SER A 122 -9.15 28.86 -1.31
N PHE A 123 -8.64 27.77 -1.88
CA PHE A 123 -9.35 26.52 -1.96
C PHE A 123 -9.47 25.89 -0.56
N LEU A 124 -10.70 25.62 -0.14
CA LEU A 124 -11.00 24.91 1.09
C LEU A 124 -11.83 23.66 0.75
N PRO A 125 -11.33 22.44 1.00
CA PRO A 125 -12.06 21.23 0.70
C PRO A 125 -13.22 21.01 1.70
N VAL A 126 -14.15 20.16 1.30
CA VAL A 126 -15.17 19.63 2.22
C VAL A 126 -14.48 18.58 3.10
N PHE A 127 -14.37 18.84 4.39
CA PHE A 127 -13.76 17.90 5.34
C PHE A 127 -14.75 16.87 5.89
N PHE A 128 -15.99 17.31 6.11
CA PHE A 128 -17.06 16.52 6.70
C PHE A 128 -18.34 16.80 5.92
N PRO A 129 -18.70 15.95 4.94
CA PRO A 129 -19.93 16.13 4.19
C PRO A 129 -21.14 15.90 5.11
N TYR A 130 -22.16 16.75 4.97
CA TYR A 130 -23.41 16.60 5.69
C TYR A 130 -24.32 15.59 4.99
N GLU A 131 -24.87 14.67 5.76
CA GLU A 131 -25.87 13.70 5.29
C GLU A 131 -27.27 14.23 5.59
N ASP A 132 -27.90 14.81 4.58
CA ASP A 132 -29.27 15.28 4.67
C ASP A 132 -30.23 14.09 4.46
N PRO A 133 -31.04 13.69 5.45
CA PRO A 133 -32.01 12.59 5.30
C PRO A 133 -33.06 12.83 4.21
N ALA A 134 -33.28 14.08 3.79
CA ALA A 134 -34.19 14.43 2.71
C ALA A 134 -33.53 14.34 1.31
N ASP A 135 -32.23 14.09 1.23
CA ASP A 135 -31.51 14.02 -0.03
C ASP A 135 -31.89 12.73 -0.80
N PRO A 136 -32.40 12.85 -2.05
CA PRO A 136 -32.81 11.69 -2.85
C PRO A 136 -31.72 10.64 -3.05
N LEU A 137 -30.43 11.04 -2.99
CA LEU A 137 -29.30 10.13 -3.15
C LEU A 137 -29.03 9.26 -1.92
N MET A 138 -29.60 9.57 -0.76
CA MET A 138 -29.26 8.88 0.50
C MET A 138 -29.57 7.39 0.46
N THR A 139 -30.73 7.00 -0.06
CA THR A 139 -31.14 5.59 -0.08
C THR A 139 -30.20 4.76 -0.97
N GLU A 140 -29.87 5.28 -2.16
CA GLU A 140 -28.95 4.62 -3.09
C GLU A 140 -27.52 4.60 -2.55
N MET A 141 -27.06 5.70 -1.94
CA MET A 141 -25.75 5.78 -1.31
C MET A 141 -25.61 4.78 -0.16
N VAL A 142 -26.60 4.68 0.74
CA VAL A 142 -26.55 3.73 1.87
C VAL A 142 -26.55 2.30 1.34
N SER A 143 -27.38 2.00 0.33
CA SER A 143 -27.38 0.67 -0.30
C SER A 143 -26.06 0.32 -0.99
N LEU A 144 -25.36 1.32 -1.55
CA LEU A 144 -24.09 1.13 -2.24
C LEU A 144 -22.91 1.10 -1.27
N CYS A 145 -22.74 2.13 -0.46
CA CYS A 145 -21.55 2.31 0.36
C CYS A 145 -21.63 1.56 1.70
N ASP A 146 -22.82 1.22 2.18
CA ASP A 146 -23.04 0.72 3.54
C ASP A 146 -22.33 1.62 4.57
N SER A 147 -21.34 1.08 5.28
CA SER A 147 -20.54 1.75 6.32
C SER A 147 -19.20 2.27 5.82
N ASP A 148 -18.89 2.18 4.52
CA ASP A 148 -17.63 2.62 3.94
C ASP A 148 -17.53 4.16 3.92
N PRO A 149 -16.66 4.77 4.76
CA PRO A 149 -16.62 6.22 4.92
C PRO A 149 -16.09 6.93 3.68
N PHE A 150 -15.18 6.31 2.91
CA PHE A 150 -14.60 6.90 1.71
C PHE A 150 -15.61 6.90 0.57
N CYS A 151 -16.35 5.81 0.38
CA CYS A 151 -17.44 5.73 -0.57
C CYS A 151 -18.50 6.79 -0.28
N ARG A 152 -18.98 6.88 0.98
CA ARG A 152 -20.02 7.86 1.37
C ARG A 152 -19.52 9.29 1.15
N PHE A 153 -18.29 9.58 1.55
CA PHE A 153 -17.67 10.89 1.34
C PHE A 153 -17.64 11.28 -0.15
N ASP A 154 -17.17 10.39 -1.01
CA ASP A 154 -17.07 10.68 -2.44
C ASP A 154 -18.45 10.81 -3.10
N VAL A 155 -19.45 10.01 -2.70
CA VAL A 155 -20.83 10.19 -3.20
C VAL A 155 -21.39 11.55 -2.82
N LEU A 156 -21.24 11.96 -1.55
CA LEU A 156 -21.82 13.23 -1.07
C LEU A 156 -21.13 14.45 -1.69
N THR A 157 -19.82 14.39 -1.87
CA THR A 157 -19.03 15.52 -2.40
C THR A 157 -19.09 15.61 -3.92
N THR A 158 -19.15 14.48 -4.62
CA THR A 158 -19.20 14.46 -6.10
C THR A 158 -20.60 14.34 -6.67
N ARG A 159 -21.59 13.99 -5.84
CA ARG A 159 -22.97 13.65 -6.24
C ARG A 159 -23.03 12.50 -7.26
N SER A 160 -22.06 11.58 -7.25
CA SER A 160 -21.95 10.48 -8.19
C SER A 160 -21.82 9.12 -7.50
N LEU A 161 -22.85 8.27 -7.68
CA LEU A 161 -22.83 6.88 -7.24
C LEU A 161 -21.76 6.05 -7.97
N GLN A 162 -21.42 6.43 -9.21
CA GLN A 162 -20.37 5.77 -9.98
C GLN A 162 -18.99 5.98 -9.36
N VAL A 163 -18.69 7.22 -8.93
CA VAL A 163 -17.45 7.54 -8.21
C VAL A 163 -17.42 6.79 -6.88
N GLY A 164 -18.50 6.86 -6.09
CA GLY A 164 -18.62 6.11 -4.84
C GLY A 164 -18.38 4.61 -4.99
N ASN A 165 -18.97 3.99 -6.01
CA ASN A 165 -18.76 2.56 -6.28
C ASN A 165 -17.30 2.25 -6.59
N SER A 166 -16.64 3.11 -7.37
CA SER A 166 -15.22 2.98 -7.72
C SER A 166 -14.33 3.10 -6.48
N THR A 167 -14.62 4.08 -5.61
CA THR A 167 -13.92 4.26 -4.33
C THR A 167 -14.10 3.06 -3.40
N ARG A 168 -15.33 2.56 -3.26
CA ARG A 168 -15.63 1.35 -2.46
C ARG A 168 -14.81 0.15 -2.93
N LEU A 169 -14.79 -0.11 -4.23
CA LEU A 169 -14.01 -1.21 -4.82
C LEU A 169 -12.50 -1.00 -4.61
N SER A 170 -12.01 0.23 -4.78
CA SER A 170 -10.61 0.57 -4.54
C SER A 170 -10.21 0.34 -3.07
N HIS A 171 -11.05 0.76 -2.12
CA HIS A 171 -10.80 0.58 -0.69
C HIS A 171 -10.83 -0.90 -0.27
N GLN A 172 -11.77 -1.70 -0.82
CA GLN A 172 -11.80 -3.14 -0.60
C GLN A 172 -10.54 -3.83 -1.14
N ASN A 173 -10.10 -3.47 -2.35
CA ASN A 173 -8.86 -4.01 -2.92
C ASN A 173 -7.64 -3.64 -2.07
N HIS A 174 -7.58 -2.41 -1.56
CA HIS A 174 -6.51 -1.99 -0.65
C HIS A 174 -6.52 -2.80 0.66
N LYS A 175 -7.68 -2.98 1.29
CA LYS A 175 -7.82 -3.81 2.51
C LYS A 175 -7.28 -5.23 2.28
N LEU A 176 -7.73 -5.87 1.19
CA LEU A 176 -7.27 -7.21 0.82
C LEU A 176 -5.76 -7.26 0.56
N LEU A 177 -5.20 -6.24 -0.11
CA LEU A 177 -3.76 -6.17 -0.35
C LEU A 177 -2.99 -6.06 0.98
N THR A 178 -3.41 -5.17 1.86
CA THR A 178 -2.77 -4.97 3.17
C THR A 178 -2.84 -6.23 4.03
N GLU A 179 -3.98 -6.92 4.05
CA GLU A 179 -4.14 -8.21 4.74
C GLU A 179 -3.21 -9.28 4.16
N ASN A 180 -3.15 -9.41 2.82
CA ASN A 180 -2.31 -10.39 2.15
C ASN A 180 -0.80 -10.12 2.28
N LEU A 181 -0.41 -8.87 2.54
CA LEU A 181 0.98 -8.46 2.75
C LEU A 181 1.42 -8.54 4.21
N GLN A 182 0.56 -8.97 5.14
CA GLN A 182 0.97 -9.12 6.54
C GLN A 182 2.12 -10.12 6.67
N PRO A 183 3.20 -9.77 7.40
CA PRO A 183 4.31 -10.68 7.62
C PRO A 183 3.85 -11.96 8.32
N VAL A 184 4.28 -13.11 7.79
CA VAL A 184 4.04 -14.42 8.41
C VAL A 184 5.30 -14.92 9.10
N ILE A 185 5.14 -15.54 10.28
CA ILE A 185 6.25 -16.20 10.96
C ILE A 185 6.46 -17.58 10.34
N SER A 186 7.65 -17.79 9.79
CA SER A 186 8.12 -19.07 9.27
C SER A 186 9.32 -19.53 10.09
N CYS A 187 9.31 -20.80 10.52
CA CYS A 187 10.42 -21.39 11.27
C CYS A 187 11.51 -21.99 10.39
N GLY A 188 11.38 -21.82 9.07
CA GLY A 188 12.31 -22.37 8.10
C GLY A 188 12.14 -23.87 7.88
N TRP A 189 12.76 -24.36 6.81
CA TRP A 189 12.68 -25.76 6.41
C TRP A 189 13.49 -26.66 7.34
N LEU A 190 12.91 -27.79 7.76
CA LEU A 190 13.62 -28.89 8.41
C LEU A 190 13.87 -30.02 7.42
N ASP A 191 15.08 -30.57 7.45
CA ASP A 191 15.38 -31.79 6.70
C ASP A 191 14.77 -33.03 7.37
N HIS A 192 14.69 -34.13 6.62
CA HIS A 192 14.42 -35.44 7.16
C HIS A 192 15.67 -36.04 7.82
N PRO A 193 15.53 -36.81 8.90
CA PRO A 193 16.65 -37.53 9.49
C PRO A 193 17.14 -38.61 8.52
N THR A 194 18.46 -38.82 8.47
CA THR A 194 19.06 -39.97 7.80
C THR A 194 18.43 -41.25 8.33
N ASN A 195 18.10 -42.23 7.47
CA ASN A 195 17.37 -43.44 7.88
C ASN A 195 16.01 -43.18 8.56
N GLY A 196 15.40 -42.03 8.33
CA GLY A 196 14.05 -41.73 8.78
C GLY A 196 13.29 -40.87 7.77
N ARG A 197 12.16 -40.36 8.21
CA ARG A 197 11.19 -39.60 7.42
C ARG A 197 10.67 -38.42 8.22
N LYS A 198 10.37 -37.35 7.51
CA LYS A 198 9.70 -36.17 8.01
C LYS A 198 8.26 -36.13 7.48
N ASN A 199 7.30 -35.94 8.37
CA ASN A 199 5.89 -35.75 8.04
C ASN A 199 5.48 -34.31 8.38
N GLY A 200 5.07 -33.56 7.35
CA GLY A 200 4.71 -32.16 7.43
C GLY A 200 5.41 -31.33 6.36
N THR A 201 4.66 -30.45 5.71
CA THR A 201 5.13 -29.58 4.62
C THR A 201 4.89 -28.10 4.89
N THR A 202 4.25 -27.76 6.00
CA THR A 202 3.98 -26.39 6.43
C THR A 202 5.00 -25.98 7.50
N TYR A 203 5.59 -24.81 7.34
CA TYR A 203 6.64 -24.27 8.23
C TYR A 203 6.22 -22.97 8.92
N LEU A 204 4.92 -22.65 8.87
CA LEU A 204 4.35 -21.44 9.46
C LEU A 204 4.07 -21.64 10.95
N LEU A 205 3.94 -20.53 11.69
CA LEU A 205 3.58 -20.51 13.10
C LEU A 205 2.47 -21.52 13.45
N GLY A 206 2.71 -22.33 14.49
CA GLY A 206 1.76 -23.34 14.96
C GLY A 206 1.76 -24.64 14.15
N SER A 207 2.48 -24.71 13.02
CA SER A 207 2.63 -25.96 12.27
C SER A 207 3.44 -26.97 13.07
N THR A 208 3.07 -28.25 12.98
CA THR A 208 3.78 -29.37 13.59
C THR A 208 4.41 -30.26 12.53
N ILE A 209 5.69 -30.57 12.71
CA ILE A 209 6.43 -31.53 11.90
C ILE A 209 6.77 -32.74 12.78
N SER A 210 6.45 -33.94 12.31
CA SER A 210 6.77 -35.19 13.00
C SER A 210 7.84 -36.00 12.29
N PHE A 211 8.63 -36.74 13.07
CA PHE A 211 9.75 -37.54 12.59
C PHE A 211 9.56 -39.02 12.93
N ILE A 212 9.90 -39.87 11.98
CA ILE A 212 9.72 -41.32 12.08
C ILE A 212 10.99 -42.01 11.55
N CYS A 213 11.59 -42.89 12.34
CA CYS A 213 12.73 -43.69 11.89
C CYS A 213 12.29 -44.90 11.07
N ASN A 214 13.11 -45.30 10.11
CA ASN A 214 12.92 -46.55 9.37
C ASN A 214 13.13 -47.74 10.31
N ARG A 215 12.61 -48.90 9.91
CA ARG A 215 12.73 -50.14 10.70
C ARG A 215 14.21 -50.47 10.97
N GLY A 216 14.54 -50.69 12.24
CA GLY A 216 15.91 -51.01 12.69
C GLY A 216 16.67 -49.81 13.27
N TYR A 217 16.08 -48.61 13.24
CA TYR A 217 16.63 -47.39 13.82
C TYR A 217 15.72 -46.86 14.94
N GLU A 218 16.31 -46.17 15.90
CA GLU A 218 15.61 -45.56 17.04
C GLU A 218 15.73 -44.04 16.98
N LEU A 219 14.65 -43.34 17.32
CA LEU A 219 14.62 -41.88 17.26
C LEU A 219 15.32 -41.30 18.49
N THR A 220 16.29 -40.42 18.26
CA THR A 220 16.87 -39.55 19.28
C THR A 220 16.51 -38.09 19.02
N GLY A 221 16.22 -37.34 20.07
CA GLY A 221 15.71 -35.96 19.97
C GLY A 221 14.19 -35.89 19.99
N SER A 222 13.61 -34.83 19.40
CA SER A 222 12.16 -34.61 19.46
C SER A 222 11.41 -35.36 18.36
N LYS A 223 10.39 -36.15 18.73
CA LYS A 223 9.50 -36.81 17.76
C LYS A 223 8.66 -35.82 16.96
N GLU A 224 8.29 -34.72 17.59
CA GLU A 224 7.52 -33.66 16.97
C GLU A 224 8.14 -32.31 17.30
N ARG A 225 8.14 -31.41 16.32
CA ARG A 225 8.62 -30.05 16.47
C ARG A 225 7.52 -29.11 16.00
N ILE A 226 7.26 -28.07 16.78
CA ILE A 226 6.21 -27.09 16.54
C ILE A 226 6.87 -25.76 16.20
N CYS A 227 6.39 -25.08 15.17
CA CYS A 227 6.89 -23.75 14.82
C CYS A 227 6.38 -22.73 15.85
N GLN A 228 7.30 -22.06 16.55
CA GLN A 228 7.00 -21.14 17.65
C GLN A 228 6.93 -19.69 17.16
N VAL A 229 6.34 -18.81 17.99
CA VAL A 229 6.23 -17.36 17.73
C VAL A 229 7.59 -16.67 17.55
N THR A 230 8.66 -17.29 18.04
CA THR A 230 10.05 -16.85 17.88
C THR A 230 10.61 -17.08 16.48
N GLY A 231 9.89 -17.76 15.59
CA GLY A 231 10.42 -18.20 14.30
C GLY A 231 11.40 -19.36 14.41
N THR A 232 11.37 -20.10 15.53
CA THR A 232 12.20 -21.29 15.75
C THR A 232 11.35 -22.53 15.98
N TRP A 233 11.87 -23.69 15.59
CA TRP A 233 11.25 -24.98 15.88
C TRP A 233 11.47 -25.37 17.34
N SER A 234 10.41 -25.82 18.02
CA SER A 234 10.51 -26.35 19.38
C SER A 234 11.37 -27.62 19.43
N GLY A 235 11.88 -27.92 20.63
CA GLY A 235 12.59 -29.18 20.90
C GLY A 235 13.92 -29.32 20.17
N ASP A 236 14.49 -30.51 20.29
CA ASP A 236 15.83 -30.84 19.80
C ASP A 236 15.79 -31.44 18.39
N THR A 237 16.90 -31.29 17.67
CA THR A 237 17.10 -31.90 16.35
C THR A 237 16.92 -33.41 16.42
N SER A 238 16.08 -33.94 15.53
CA SER A 238 15.71 -35.36 15.48
C SER A 238 16.69 -36.13 14.60
N SER A 239 17.16 -37.29 15.07
CA SER A 239 17.99 -38.22 14.30
C SER A 239 17.55 -39.66 14.48
N CYS A 240 17.90 -40.45 13.47
CA CYS A 240 17.86 -41.91 13.40
C CYS A 240 19.25 -42.34 12.91
#